data_AF-A0A2X1N024-F1
#
_entry.id   AF-A0A2X1N024-F1
#
_cell.length_a   1.000
_cell.length_b   1.000
_cell.length_c   1.000
_cell.angle_alpha   90.00
_cell.angle_beta   90.00
_cell.angle_gamma   90.00
#
_symmetry.space_group_name_H-M   'P 1'
#
loop_
_entity.id
_entity.type
_entity.pdbx_description
1 polymer ?
#
loop_
_entity_poly.entity_id
_entity_poly.type
_entity_poly.pdbx_seq_one_letter_code
_entity_poly.pdbx_strand_id
1 'polypeptide(L)'
;MAQIDFRKKINWHRRYRSPQGVKTEHEILRIFESDRGRIINSPAIRRLQQKTQVFPLERNAAVRTRLTHSMEVQQVGRYIAKKF
;
A
#
# COMPACT_ATOMS: atom_id res chain seq x y z
N MET A 1 -28.77 -3.13 -14.52
CA MET A 1 -27.61 -3.08 -13.58
C MET A 1 -26.69 -1.96 -14.03
N ALA A 2 -26.19 -1.13 -13.12
CA ALA A 2 -25.27 -0.05 -13.49
C ALA A 2 -23.94 -0.64 -14.03
N GLN A 3 -23.39 -0.04 -15.08
CA GLN A 3 -22.12 -0.48 -15.67
C GLN A 3 -20.96 -0.15 -14.73
N ILE A 4 -20.23 -1.18 -14.29
CA ILE A 4 -19.04 -1.03 -13.44
C ILE A 4 -17.83 -0.81 -14.34
N ASP A 5 -17.17 0.34 -14.19
CA ASP A 5 -15.94 0.70 -14.92
C ASP A 5 -14.83 1.11 -13.94
N PHE A 6 -13.83 0.24 -13.79
CA PHE A 6 -12.68 0.47 -12.92
C PHE A 6 -11.72 1.55 -13.42
N ARG A 7 -11.74 1.89 -14.71
CA ARG A 7 -10.89 2.98 -15.24
C ARG A 7 -11.27 4.34 -14.65
N LYS A 8 -12.54 4.49 -14.27
CA LYS A 8 -13.05 5.68 -13.57
C LYS A 8 -12.74 5.69 -12.07
N LYS A 9 -12.25 4.58 -11.52
CA LYS A 9 -11.97 4.41 -10.08
C LYS A 9 -10.47 4.36 -9.78
N ILE A 10 -9.69 3.64 -10.57
CA ILE A 10 -8.24 3.50 -10.40
C ILE A 10 -7.55 4.71 -11.05
N ASN A 11 -7.51 5.82 -10.31
CA ASN A 11 -6.93 7.07 -10.76
C ASN A 11 -5.43 7.15 -10.42
N TRP A 12 -4.60 7.37 -11.45
CA TRP A 12 -3.15 7.52 -11.34
C TRP A 12 -2.68 8.98 -11.19
N HIS A 13 -3.60 9.95 -11.20
CA HIS A 13 -3.28 11.37 -10.99
C HIS A 13 -2.96 11.67 -9.52
N ARG A 14 -2.20 12.75 -9.29
CA ARG A 14 -1.76 13.16 -7.95
C ARG A 14 -2.27 14.56 -7.62
N ARG A 15 -2.41 14.86 -6.31
CA ARG A 15 -2.85 16.18 -5.86
C ARG A 15 -1.91 17.31 -6.31
N TYR A 16 -0.60 17.05 -6.30
CA TYR A 16 0.43 18.01 -6.69
C TYR A 16 1.31 17.41 -7.78
N ARG A 17 1.75 18.24 -8.74
CA ARG A 17 2.62 17.84 -9.87
C ARG A 17 2.12 16.54 -10.51
N SER A 18 0.83 16.52 -10.85
CA SER A 18 0.22 15.34 -11.44
C SER A 18 0.84 15.05 -12.80
N PRO A 19 1.18 13.78 -13.10
CA PRO A 19 1.36 13.39 -14.49
C PRO A 19 0.08 13.71 -15.27
N GLN A 20 0.23 14.16 -16.51
CA GLN A 20 -0.86 14.51 -17.43
C GLN A 20 -0.69 13.78 -18.76
N GLY A 21 -1.75 13.77 -19.57
CA GLY A 21 -1.78 13.17 -20.90
C GLY A 21 -2.09 11.67 -20.89
N VAL A 22 -2.18 11.09 -22.10
CA VAL A 22 -2.41 9.65 -22.27
C VAL A 22 -1.19 8.88 -21.75
N LYS A 23 -1.45 7.76 -21.06
CA LYS A 23 -0.41 6.89 -20.51
C LYS A 23 -0.59 5.49 -21.07
N THR A 24 0.52 4.89 -21.46
CA THR A 24 0.60 3.45 -21.73
C THR A 24 0.38 2.67 -20.44
N GLU A 25 0.00 1.40 -20.57
CA GLU A 25 -0.18 0.51 -19.42
C GLU A 25 1.09 0.45 -18.54
N HIS A 26 2.27 0.37 -19.17
CA HIS A 26 3.54 0.32 -18.45
C HIS A 26 3.85 1.63 -17.70
N GLU A 27 3.50 2.79 -18.26
CA GLU A 27 3.63 4.07 -17.54
C GLU A 27 2.69 4.15 -16.33
N ILE A 28 1.45 3.68 -16.47
CA ILE A 28 0.49 3.62 -15.35
C ILE A 28 1.03 2.71 -14.24
N LEU A 29 1.55 1.53 -14.59
CA LEU A 29 2.18 0.61 -13.63
C LEU A 29 3.33 1.30 -12.88
N ARG A 30 4.22 2.01 -13.60
CA ARG A 30 5.34 2.74 -12.99
C ARG A 30 4.89 3.84 -12.02
N ILE A 31 3.75 4.48 -12.27
CA ILE A 31 3.18 5.48 -11.35
C ILE A 31 2.80 4.82 -10.02
N PHE A 32 2.15 3.65 -10.05
CA PHE A 32 1.79 2.92 -8.84
C PHE A 32 2.99 2.28 -8.13
N GLU A 33 4.00 1.80 -8.86
CA GLU A 33 5.27 1.34 -8.27
C GLU A 33 6.03 2.49 -7.58
N SER A 34 5.95 3.70 -8.12
CA SER A 34 6.47 4.90 -7.46
C SER A 34 5.79 5.15 -6.10
N ASP A 35 4.48 4.94 -6.00
CA ASP A 35 3.74 5.08 -4.74
C ASP A 35 4.12 3.99 -3.72
N ARG A 36 4.34 2.75 -4.17
CA ARG A 36 4.88 1.68 -3.31
C ARG A 36 6.24 2.08 -2.73
N GLY A 37 7.14 2.61 -3.55
CA GLY A 37 8.44 3.12 -3.11
C GLY A 37 8.33 4.22 -2.04
N ARG A 38 7.39 5.17 -2.21
CA ARG A 38 7.14 6.24 -1.23
C ARG A 38 6.64 5.71 0.10
N ILE A 39 5.70 4.76 0.08
CA ILE A 39 5.13 4.19 1.30
C ILE A 39 6.20 3.38 2.05
N ILE A 40 6.89 2.47 1.37
CA ILE A 40 7.90 1.58 1.98
C ILE A 40 9.05 2.39 2.60
N ASN A 41 9.54 3.42 1.92
CA ASN A 41 10.65 4.23 2.41
C ASN A 41 10.23 5.34 3.40
N SER A 42 8.94 5.48 3.69
CA SER A 42 8.45 6.52 4.59
C SER A 42 8.90 6.26 6.05
N PRO A 43 9.44 7.28 6.75
CA PRO A 43 9.71 7.16 8.19
C PRO A 43 8.43 6.89 8.99
N ALA A 44 7.25 7.23 8.48
CA ALA A 44 5.99 6.89 9.12
C ALA A 44 5.77 5.37 9.20
N ILE A 45 6.14 4.62 8.16
CA ILE A 45 6.05 3.15 8.15
C ILE A 45 7.12 2.54 9.05
N ARG A 46 8.36 3.05 9.01
CA ARG A 46 9.42 2.58 9.94
C ARG A 46 9.02 2.74 11.41
N ARG A 47 8.36 3.84 11.78
CA ARG A 47 7.85 4.04 13.15
C ARG A 47 6.86 2.98 13.62
N LEU A 48 6.17 2.28 12.71
CA LEU A 48 5.23 1.21 13.09
C LEU A 48 5.92 0.02 13.78
N GLN A 49 7.23 -0.16 13.59
CA GLN A 49 8.00 -1.18 14.30
C GLN A 49 8.09 -0.91 15.81
N GLN A 50 7.95 0.36 16.22
CA GLN A 50 7.95 0.79 17.63
C GLN A 50 6.54 1.18 18.09
N LYS A 51 5.50 0.66 17.43
CA LYS A 51 4.12 0.80 17.89
C LYS A 51 3.58 -0.57 18.27
N THR A 52 3.03 -0.64 19.48
CA THR A 52 2.34 -1.83 19.97
C THR A 52 1.09 -2.09 19.13
N GLN A 53 0.79 -3.37 18.91
CA GLN A 53 -0.48 -3.79 18.33
C GLN A 53 -1.48 -4.11 19.46
N VAL A 54 -1.12 -5.05 20.33
CA VAL A 54 -1.93 -5.48 21.49
C VAL A 54 -1.06 -5.53 22.75
N PHE A 55 0.02 -6.29 22.70
CA PHE A 55 0.96 -6.42 23.81
C PHE A 55 1.98 -5.27 23.83
N PRO A 56 2.49 -4.88 25.00
CA PRO A 56 3.62 -3.96 25.13
C PRO A 56 4.82 -4.40 24.29
N LEU A 57 5.68 -3.44 23.94
CA LEU A 57 6.93 -3.76 23.26
C LEU A 57 7.86 -4.47 24.24
N GLU A 58 8.01 -5.77 24.04
CA GLU A 58 9.04 -6.55 24.72
C GLU A 58 10.36 -6.42 23.97
N ARG A 59 11.49 -6.68 24.64
CA ARG A 59 12.78 -6.84 23.96
C ARG A 59 12.78 -8.04 23.01
N ASN A 60 11.87 -8.99 23.22
CA ASN A 60 11.67 -10.13 22.36
C ASN A 60 10.86 -9.75 21.10
N ALA A 61 11.46 -9.95 19.92
CA ALA A 61 10.83 -9.65 18.63
C ALA A 61 9.73 -10.66 18.22
N ALA A 62 9.45 -11.68 19.04
CA ALA A 62 8.38 -12.66 18.79
C ALA A 62 6.98 -12.03 18.84
N VAL A 63 6.80 -10.96 19.60
CA VAL A 63 5.52 -10.25 19.72
C VAL A 63 5.32 -9.32 18.51
N ARG A 64 4.11 -9.36 17.94
CA ARG A 64 3.76 -8.52 16.79
C ARG A 64 3.72 -7.04 17.14
N THR A 65 4.33 -6.24 16.28
CA THR A 65 4.22 -4.77 16.26
C THR A 65 3.18 -4.37 15.21
N ARG A 66 2.80 -3.09 15.14
CA ARG A 66 1.91 -2.63 14.07
C ARG A 66 2.49 -2.87 12.68
N LEU A 67 3.82 -2.84 12.53
CA LEU A 67 4.48 -3.10 11.25
C LEU A 67 4.31 -4.56 10.83
N THR A 68 4.66 -5.50 11.71
CA THR A 68 4.61 -6.93 11.37
C THR A 68 3.18 -7.40 11.12
N HIS A 69 2.23 -6.92 11.93
CA HIS A 69 0.82 -7.17 11.67
C HIS A 69 0.36 -6.59 10.31
N SER A 70 0.78 -5.37 9.96
CA SER A 70 0.43 -4.77 8.66
C SER A 70 1.00 -5.55 7.47
N MET A 71 2.17 -6.19 7.61
CA MET A 71 2.73 -7.08 6.58
C MET A 71 1.88 -8.34 6.39
N GLU A 72 1.36 -8.93 7.47
CA GLU A 72 0.44 -10.08 7.41
C GLU A 72 -0.86 -9.69 6.71
N VAL A 73 -1.45 -8.55 7.08
CA VAL A 73 -2.65 -8.00 6.42
C VAL A 73 -2.40 -7.72 4.94
N GLN A 74 -1.23 -7.19 4.58
CA GLN A 74 -0.86 -6.97 3.17
C GLN A 74 -0.85 -8.28 2.37
N GLN A 75 -0.33 -9.37 2.95
CA GLN A 75 -0.29 -10.68 2.29
C GLN A 75 -1.70 -11.26 2.10
N VAL A 76 -2.58 -11.14 3.09
CA VAL A 76 -3.99 -11.55 2.97
C VAL A 76 -4.70 -10.72 1.89
N GLY A 77 -4.52 -9.39 1.89
CA GLY A 77 -5.08 -8.50 0.87
C GLY A 77 -4.59 -8.85 -0.55
N ARG A 78 -3.31 -9.17 -0.71
CA ARG A 78 -2.74 -9.66 -1.98
C ARG A 78 -3.40 -10.96 -2.44
N TYR A 79 -3.68 -11.88 -1.51
CA TYR A 79 -4.39 -13.12 -1.84
C TYR A 79 -5.79 -12.82 -2.35
N ILE A 80 -6.58 -12.03 -1.61
CA ILE A 80 -7.96 -11.68 -1.97
C ILE A 80 -8.00 -11.03 -3.36
N ALA A 81 -7.19 -10.00 -3.62
CA ALA A 81 -7.16 -9.29 -4.90
C ALA A 81 -6.64 -10.12 -6.09
N LYS A 82 -6.00 -11.27 -5.84
CA LYS A 82 -5.59 -12.21 -6.89
C LYS A 82 -6.62 -13.30 -7.13
N LYS A 83 -7.39 -13.65 -6.11
CA LYS A 83 -8.34 -14.77 -6.14
C LYS A 83 -9.73 -14.35 -6.63
N PHE A 84 -10.11 -13.11 -6.36
CA PHE A 84 -11.39 -12.49 -6.72
C PHE A 84 -11.13 -11.24 -7.55
#